data_AF-R0HCY8-F1
#
_entry.id   AF-R0HCY8-F1
#
_cell.length_a   1.000
_cell.length_b   1.000
_cell.length_c   1.000
_cell.angle_alpha   90.00
_cell.angle_beta   90.00
_cell.angle_gamma   90.00
#
_symmetry.space_group_name_H-M   'P 1'
#
loop_
_entity.id
_entity.type
_entity.pdbx_description
1 polymer ?
#
loop_
_entity_poly.entity_id
_entity_poly.type
_entity_poly.pdbx_seq_one_letter_code
_entity_poly.pdbx_strand_id
1 'polypeptide(L)'
;MKIRFCSGLTKPGSLLVHFEPPSFFAVRSRSLSDSTYGNLCNHKKIPGIGIGLAVQCSIANRRFSSRSVDSPRRERSSRSSSGRDRDKDKDKGRGSQSLYSRPSLLDMNKEKAANRAKVYEFLRGIGIVPDELDGLELPVTAEVMKERVEFLHRLGLTIEDINNYPLVLGCSVKKNMVPVLDYLGKLGVRKSTFTEFLRRYPQVLHASVVIDLAPVVKYLQGLDIKPIDVPRVLERYPEVLGFKLEGTMSTSVAYLVGIGVARREIGGVLTRYPEILGMRVARIIKPLVEYLEGLGIPKLAVARLIEKRPHILGFELDDAVKPNVQILQDFNVRETYLPSIIAQYPEIIGIDLKPKLETQKKLLCSAINLNPEDLGSLIERMPQFVSLSESPMLKHIDFLTKCGFSIDQTREMVIGCPQVLALNLGIMKLSFEYFQKEMRRPLQDLVDFPAFFTYGLESTVKPRHKKIIKKGIKCSLAWMLNCSDEKFEQRMSYDTIDIEEVESDPSSFDMSTLMQPEREEESDSEYEEEEDDDDEEFA
;
A
#
# COMPACT_ATOMS: atom_id res chain seq x y z
N MET A 1 -25.59 8.37 38.43
CA MET A 1 -26.17 7.67 37.27
C MET A 1 -25.00 7.14 36.46
N LYS A 2 -24.63 5.86 36.65
CA LYS A 2 -23.47 5.24 36.00
C LYS A 2 -23.93 4.65 34.66
N ILE A 3 -23.41 5.18 33.56
CA ILE A 3 -23.66 4.71 32.19
C ILE A 3 -22.93 3.37 32.04
N ARG A 4 -23.67 2.31 31.71
CA ARG A 4 -23.20 0.92 31.59
C ARG A 4 -22.67 0.69 30.17
N PHE A 5 -21.50 0.07 30.03
CA PHE A 5 -20.90 -0.31 28.75
C PHE A 5 -20.83 -1.84 28.64
N CYS A 6 -21.07 -2.39 27.45
CA CYS A 6 -20.91 -3.81 27.14
C CYS A 6 -20.10 -3.94 25.85
N SER A 7 -18.88 -4.47 25.91
CA SER A 7 -18.20 -5.04 24.76
C SER A 7 -17.68 -6.45 25.09
N GLY A 8 -18.44 -7.47 24.72
CA GLY A 8 -18.01 -8.86 24.76
C GLY A 8 -17.48 -9.26 23.40
N LEU A 9 -16.15 -9.27 23.22
CA LEU A 9 -15.51 -9.94 22.09
C LEU A 9 -14.25 -10.66 22.59
N THR A 10 -14.44 -11.90 23.05
CA THR A 10 -13.38 -12.91 23.04
C THR A 10 -13.37 -13.55 21.66
N LYS A 11 -12.38 -13.16 20.83
CA LYS A 11 -12.09 -13.63 19.46
C LYS A 11 -13.19 -13.31 18.41
N PRO A 12 -12.84 -12.84 17.20
CA PRO A 12 -13.79 -12.74 16.10
C PRO A 12 -14.11 -14.17 15.61
N GLY A 13 -15.15 -14.77 16.18
CA GLY A 13 -15.86 -15.87 15.52
C GLY A 13 -16.62 -15.33 14.29
N SER A 14 -16.81 -16.17 13.28
CA SER A 14 -17.28 -15.94 11.91
C SER A 14 -18.69 -15.32 11.73
N LEU A 15 -19.11 -14.40 12.61
CA LEU A 15 -20.45 -13.80 12.65
C LEU A 15 -20.51 -12.37 12.13
N LEU A 16 -19.37 -11.75 11.85
CA LEU A 16 -19.32 -10.45 11.17
C LEU A 16 -19.25 -10.68 9.66
N VAL A 17 -20.11 -10.01 8.91
CA VAL A 17 -20.02 -9.96 7.44
C VAL A 17 -18.64 -9.41 7.09
N HIS A 18 -17.83 -10.19 6.38
CA HIS A 18 -16.50 -9.81 5.97
C HIS A 18 -16.55 -8.50 5.18
N PHE A 19 -15.80 -7.51 5.67
CA PHE A 19 -15.55 -6.27 4.96
C PHE A 19 -14.32 -6.48 4.08
N GLU A 20 -14.51 -6.46 2.75
CA GLU A 20 -13.40 -6.27 1.84
C GLU A 20 -12.89 -4.83 1.99
N PRO A 21 -11.59 -4.62 2.26
CA PRO A 21 -11.04 -3.28 2.29
C PRO A 21 -11.21 -2.65 0.90
N PRO A 22 -11.46 -1.33 0.82
CA PRO A 22 -11.42 -0.65 -0.46
C PRO A 22 -10.05 -0.90 -1.09
N SER A 23 -10.05 -1.25 -2.38
CA SER A 23 -8.86 -1.28 -3.20
C SER A 23 -8.19 0.08 -3.08
N PHE A 24 -7.14 0.15 -2.25
CA PHE A 24 -6.24 1.29 -2.19
C PHE A 24 -5.59 1.38 -3.56
N PHE A 25 -6.21 2.14 -4.47
CA PHE A 25 -5.52 2.69 -5.61
C PHE A 25 -4.34 3.44 -5.01
N ALA A 26 -3.14 2.94 -5.33
CA ALA A 26 -1.90 3.61 -5.02
C ALA A 26 -2.10 5.10 -5.32
N VAL A 27 -1.89 5.94 -4.31
CA VAL A 27 -1.79 7.38 -4.49
C VAL A 27 -0.78 7.57 -5.61
N ARG A 28 -1.28 7.90 -6.80
CA ARG A 28 -0.49 8.42 -7.89
C ARG A 28 0.35 9.51 -7.25
N SER A 29 1.67 9.32 -7.22
CA SER A 29 2.57 10.45 -7.09
C SER A 29 2.14 11.44 -8.15
N ARG A 30 1.46 12.52 -7.74
CA ARG A 30 1.06 13.61 -8.63
C ARG A 30 2.36 14.13 -9.25
N SER A 31 2.62 13.73 -10.48
CA SER A 31 3.45 14.53 -11.38
C SER A 31 2.77 15.88 -11.48
N LEU A 32 3.47 16.93 -11.08
CA LEU A 32 3.11 18.30 -11.42
C LEU A 32 3.15 18.41 -12.95
N SER A 33 2.01 18.20 -13.60
CA SER A 33 1.77 18.57 -14.99
C SER A 33 0.52 19.43 -15.01
N ASP A 34 0.70 20.71 -14.68
CA ASP A 34 -0.29 21.74 -14.93
C ASP A 34 0.04 22.36 -16.29
N SER A 35 -0.72 22.00 -17.32
CA SER A 35 -0.69 22.71 -18.61
C SER A 35 -2.09 22.73 -19.21
N THR A 36 -2.90 23.69 -18.77
CA THR A 36 -3.96 24.26 -19.59
C THR A 36 -3.39 25.53 -20.22
N TYR A 37 -2.83 25.43 -21.43
CA TYR A 37 -2.50 26.60 -22.24
C TYR A 37 -3.60 26.85 -23.27
N GLY A 38 -4.46 27.82 -22.95
CA GLY A 38 -5.10 28.68 -23.93
C GLY A 38 -4.21 29.89 -24.19
N ASN A 39 -3.92 30.14 -25.45
CA ASN A 39 -3.10 31.24 -25.98
C ASN A 39 -3.51 32.63 -25.46
N LEU A 40 -2.52 33.50 -25.18
CA LEU A 40 -2.45 34.87 -25.71
C LEU A 40 -1.13 35.57 -25.33
N CYS A 41 -0.47 36.09 -26.37
CA CYS A 41 0.80 36.83 -26.35
C CYS A 41 0.71 38.18 -25.62
N ASN A 42 1.77 38.59 -24.89
CA ASN A 42 2.47 39.86 -25.16
C ASN A 42 3.69 40.12 -24.25
N HIS A 43 4.65 40.84 -24.84
CA HIS A 43 5.96 41.28 -24.35
C HIS A 43 5.98 41.99 -22.98
N LYS A 44 7.04 41.73 -22.18
CA LYS A 44 8.07 42.71 -21.77
C LYS A 44 9.15 42.03 -20.89
N LYS A 45 10.31 42.67 -20.82
CA LYS A 45 11.65 42.09 -20.66
C LYS A 45 12.33 42.72 -19.41
N ILE A 46 13.21 41.96 -18.74
CA ILE A 46 14.40 42.37 -17.90
C ILE A 46 14.11 42.68 -16.39
N PRO A 47 14.99 42.34 -15.40
CA PRO A 47 15.86 41.16 -15.19
C PRO A 47 15.94 40.66 -13.71
N GLY A 48 16.67 39.56 -13.45
CA GLY A 48 17.52 39.47 -12.24
C GLY A 48 17.41 38.22 -11.36
N ILE A 49 18.54 37.50 -11.27
CA ILE A 49 18.98 36.59 -10.19
C ILE A 49 18.40 35.16 -10.23
N GLY A 50 19.02 34.32 -11.05
CA GLY A 50 18.89 32.85 -10.98
C GLY A 50 20.07 32.24 -10.23
N ILE A 51 19.79 31.56 -9.11
CA ILE A 51 20.70 30.60 -8.47
C ILE A 51 20.22 29.21 -8.91
N GLY A 52 20.86 28.67 -9.95
CA GLY A 52 20.61 27.32 -10.42
C GLY A 52 21.37 26.30 -9.56
N LEU A 53 20.66 25.45 -8.84
CA LEU A 53 21.22 24.21 -8.29
C LEU A 53 21.29 23.18 -9.43
N ALA A 54 22.47 23.07 -10.04
CA ALA A 54 22.81 21.98 -10.94
C ALA A 54 23.04 20.71 -10.13
N VAL A 55 22.25 19.66 -10.36
CA VAL A 55 22.56 18.31 -9.91
C VAL A 55 23.40 17.65 -11.02
N GLN A 56 24.72 17.75 -10.87
CA GLN A 56 25.68 16.96 -11.64
C GLN A 56 25.63 15.49 -11.16
N CYS A 57 25.33 14.57 -12.07
CA CYS A 57 25.57 13.15 -11.87
C CYS A 57 26.96 12.81 -12.43
N SER A 58 27.92 12.63 -11.53
CA SER A 58 29.33 12.37 -11.80
C SER A 58 29.54 10.90 -12.21
N ILE A 59 29.91 10.64 -13.47
CA ILE A 59 30.44 9.32 -13.87
C ILE A 59 31.93 9.28 -13.52
N ALA A 60 32.27 8.49 -12.50
CA ALA A 60 33.64 8.29 -12.05
C ALA A 60 34.41 7.35 -13.00
N ASN A 61 35.33 7.90 -13.79
CA ASN A 61 36.33 7.11 -14.51
C ASN A 61 37.50 6.75 -13.58
N ARG A 62 37.58 5.49 -13.12
CA ARG A 62 38.80 4.94 -12.50
C ARG A 62 39.79 4.53 -13.59
N ARG A 63 40.93 5.23 -13.70
CA ARG A 63 42.09 4.83 -14.50
C ARG A 63 42.97 3.89 -13.69
N PHE A 64 43.22 2.69 -14.20
CA PHE A 64 44.34 1.85 -13.76
C PHE A 64 45.64 2.36 -14.39
N SER A 65 46.66 2.52 -13.54
CA SER A 65 48.02 2.90 -13.90
C SER A 65 48.84 1.62 -14.11
N SER A 66 49.61 1.54 -15.20
CA SER A 66 50.79 0.67 -15.25
C SER A 66 51.96 1.42 -15.88
N ARG A 67 53.09 1.35 -15.18
CA ARG A 67 54.39 1.96 -15.49
C ARG A 67 55.15 1.12 -16.51
N SER A 68 55.93 1.76 -17.39
CA SER A 68 57.33 1.36 -17.59
C SER A 68 58.13 2.28 -18.54
N VAL A 69 59.11 2.95 -17.92
CA VAL A 69 60.53 3.15 -18.29
C VAL A 69 60.91 4.12 -19.43
N ASP A 70 61.69 5.12 -18.99
CA ASP A 70 62.41 6.18 -19.71
C ASP A 70 63.62 5.73 -20.54
N SER A 71 64.01 6.64 -21.46
CA SER A 71 65.39 7.05 -21.86
C SER A 71 65.78 6.80 -23.35
N PRO A 72 66.69 7.59 -23.95
CA PRO A 72 66.37 8.93 -24.48
C PRO A 72 67.00 9.28 -25.86
N ARG A 73 66.56 10.43 -26.40
CA ARG A 73 67.24 11.41 -27.28
C ARG A 73 68.42 10.97 -28.17
N ARG A 74 68.32 11.32 -29.46
CA ARG A 74 69.43 11.90 -30.22
C ARG A 74 68.99 13.10 -31.07
N GLU A 75 69.68 14.21 -30.83
CA GLU A 75 69.68 15.46 -31.60
C GLU A 75 70.40 15.32 -32.93
N ARG A 76 70.01 16.17 -33.90
CA ARG A 76 70.80 16.86 -34.96
C ARG A 76 69.91 17.04 -36.19
N SER A 77 69.98 18.09 -36.98
CA SER A 77 70.57 19.41 -36.89
C SER A 77 70.03 20.18 -38.10
N SER A 78 69.79 21.47 -37.90
CA SER A 78 69.65 22.53 -38.91
C SER A 78 70.24 22.27 -40.30
N ARG A 79 69.51 22.64 -41.35
CA ARG A 79 70.02 23.55 -42.41
C ARG A 79 68.90 24.05 -43.32
N SER A 80 68.80 25.37 -43.37
CA SER A 80 68.10 26.20 -44.34
C SER A 80 68.85 26.22 -45.68
N SER A 81 68.12 26.14 -46.80
CA SER A 81 68.54 26.76 -48.06
C SER A 81 67.35 27.05 -48.97
N SER A 82 67.22 28.34 -49.23
CA SER A 82 66.49 29.08 -50.26
C SER A 82 66.35 28.44 -51.64
N GLY A 83 65.16 28.65 -52.23
CA GLY A 83 65.00 29.33 -53.52
C GLY A 83 65.04 28.47 -54.79
N ARG A 84 63.89 28.38 -55.48
CA ARG A 84 63.66 29.02 -56.79
C ARG A 84 62.31 28.57 -57.37
N ASP A 85 61.55 29.57 -57.82
CA ASP A 85 60.41 29.44 -58.73
C ASP A 85 60.76 28.64 -59.98
N ARG A 86 59.83 27.79 -60.43
CA ARG A 86 59.56 27.58 -61.84
C ARG A 86 58.14 27.06 -62.07
N ASP A 87 57.57 27.65 -63.10
CA ASP A 87 56.19 27.69 -63.54
C ASP A 87 55.70 26.34 -64.11
N LYS A 88 54.39 26.10 -63.96
CA LYS A 88 53.48 25.24 -64.75
C LYS A 88 53.90 23.81 -65.11
N ASP A 89 53.09 22.85 -64.67
CA ASP A 89 52.22 22.16 -65.64
C ASP A 89 51.00 21.50 -64.99
N LYS A 90 49.85 21.65 -65.64
CA LYS A 90 48.63 20.90 -65.35
C LYS A 90 48.81 19.49 -65.88
N ASP A 91 48.92 18.52 -64.99
CA ASP A 91 48.68 17.13 -65.37
C ASP A 91 47.48 16.54 -64.61
N LYS A 92 46.51 16.06 -65.40
CA LYS A 92 45.31 15.36 -64.95
C LYS A 92 45.70 13.91 -64.66
N GLY A 93 46.28 13.68 -63.48
CA GLY A 93 46.56 12.34 -62.96
C GLY A 93 45.35 11.73 -62.26
N ARG A 94 44.55 10.98 -63.02
CA ARG A 94 43.49 10.09 -62.52
C ARG A 94 44.14 8.90 -61.80
N GLY A 95 43.78 8.68 -60.54
CA GLY A 95 43.81 7.34 -59.91
C GLY A 95 45.12 6.91 -59.25
N SER A 96 45.16 7.03 -57.93
CA SER A 96 45.74 5.99 -57.08
C SER A 96 44.89 5.94 -55.81
N GLN A 97 43.70 5.34 -55.94
CA GLN A 97 42.91 4.94 -54.79
C GLN A 97 43.70 3.87 -54.04
N SER A 98 44.40 4.31 -52.99
CA SER A 98 44.80 3.42 -51.91
C SER A 98 43.53 2.73 -51.40
N LEU A 99 43.43 1.43 -51.65
CA LEU A 99 42.35 0.54 -51.18
C LEU A 99 42.33 0.41 -49.63
N TYR A 100 43.20 1.13 -48.92
CA TYR A 100 43.21 1.26 -47.47
C TYR A 100 43.38 2.74 -47.06
N SER A 101 42.50 3.60 -47.54
CA SER A 101 42.35 4.93 -46.96
C SER A 101 41.47 4.79 -45.71
N ARG A 102 42.08 4.75 -44.51
CA ARG A 102 41.32 4.81 -43.26
C ARG A 102 40.49 6.10 -43.26
N PRO A 103 39.15 6.02 -43.07
CA PRO A 103 38.31 7.21 -43.01
C PRO A 103 38.89 8.20 -41.99
N SER A 104 38.93 9.48 -42.33
CA SER A 104 39.35 10.49 -41.36
C SER A 104 38.34 10.54 -40.21
N LEU A 105 38.76 10.96 -39.01
CA LEU A 105 37.83 11.12 -37.87
C LEU A 105 36.66 12.06 -38.20
N LEU A 106 36.90 13.04 -39.08
CA LEU A 106 35.87 13.95 -39.57
C LEU A 106 34.85 13.23 -40.47
N ASP A 107 35.29 12.31 -41.32
CA ASP A 107 34.41 11.54 -42.20
C ASP A 107 33.58 10.53 -41.39
N MET A 108 34.19 9.87 -40.40
CA MET A 108 33.47 8.97 -39.48
C MET A 108 32.39 9.70 -38.66
N ASN A 109 32.69 10.94 -38.22
CA ASN A 109 31.72 11.74 -37.46
C ASN A 109 30.58 12.25 -38.35
N LYS A 110 30.86 12.63 -39.60
CA LYS A 110 29.83 13.00 -40.58
C LYS A 110 28.92 11.81 -40.91
N GLU A 111 29.49 10.63 -41.10
CA GLU A 111 28.74 9.40 -41.36
C GLU A 111 27.84 9.01 -40.17
N LYS A 112 28.36 9.09 -38.93
CA LYS A 112 27.56 8.89 -37.71
C LYS A 112 26.42 9.89 -37.60
N ALA A 113 26.67 11.17 -37.88
CA ALA A 113 25.63 12.21 -37.85
C ALA A 113 24.55 11.96 -38.92
N ALA A 114 24.95 11.58 -40.14
CA ALA A 114 24.01 11.25 -41.21
C ALA A 114 23.15 10.01 -40.87
N ASN A 115 23.76 8.98 -40.29
CA ASN A 115 23.04 7.79 -39.84
C ASN A 115 22.07 8.10 -38.69
N ARG A 116 22.48 8.94 -37.75
CA ARG A 116 21.60 9.42 -36.67
C ARG A 116 20.40 10.21 -37.21
N ALA A 117 20.61 11.05 -38.23
CA ALA A 117 19.52 11.78 -38.87
C ALA A 117 18.47 10.83 -39.50
N LYS A 118 18.91 9.76 -40.16
CA LYS A 118 18.00 8.72 -40.72
C LYS A 118 17.20 8.01 -39.63
N VAL A 119 17.84 7.69 -38.50
CA VAL A 119 17.15 7.08 -37.35
C VAL A 119 16.09 8.03 -36.79
N TYR A 120 16.41 9.33 -36.65
CA TYR A 120 15.48 10.33 -36.13
C TYR A 120 14.30 10.57 -37.08
N GLU A 121 14.55 10.55 -38.39
CA GLU A 121 13.49 10.63 -39.40
C GLU A 121 12.55 9.43 -39.31
N PHE A 122 13.09 8.21 -39.19
CA PHE A 122 12.29 7.01 -38.96
C PHE A 122 11.44 7.12 -37.67
N LEU A 123 12.06 7.49 -36.54
CA LEU A 123 11.36 7.63 -35.26
C LEU A 123 10.23 8.67 -35.33
N ARG A 124 10.47 9.83 -35.94
CA ARG A 124 9.41 10.83 -36.17
C ARG A 124 8.31 10.32 -37.08
N GLY A 125 8.66 9.54 -38.11
CA GLY A 125 7.71 8.93 -39.04
C GLY A 125 6.73 7.96 -38.38
N ILE A 126 7.13 7.33 -37.27
CA ILE A 126 6.27 6.47 -36.45
C ILE A 126 5.64 7.20 -35.25
N GLY A 127 5.90 8.51 -35.07
CA GLY A 127 5.33 9.30 -33.97
C GLY A 127 6.13 9.27 -32.66
N ILE A 128 7.38 8.81 -32.68
CA ILE A 128 8.30 8.91 -31.53
C ILE A 128 9.07 10.22 -31.58
N VAL A 129 9.14 10.93 -30.45
CA VAL A 129 9.86 12.21 -30.31
C VAL A 129 11.33 11.93 -29.88
N PRO A 130 12.33 12.17 -30.73
CA PRO A 130 13.72 11.76 -30.45
C PRO A 130 14.54 12.81 -29.69
N ASP A 131 13.96 13.94 -29.29
CA ASP A 131 14.70 15.09 -28.74
C ASP A 131 15.48 14.76 -27.46
N GLU A 132 14.92 13.89 -26.61
CA GLU A 132 15.56 13.42 -25.37
C GLU A 132 16.67 12.37 -25.60
N LEU A 133 16.82 11.87 -26.83
CA LEU A 133 17.85 10.87 -27.17
C LEU A 133 19.21 11.50 -27.43
N ASP A 134 19.31 12.83 -27.47
CA ASP A 134 20.53 13.58 -27.74
C ASP A 134 21.66 13.24 -26.74
N GLY A 135 22.83 12.89 -27.28
CA GLY A 135 23.98 12.43 -26.48
C GLY A 135 23.98 10.93 -26.15
N LEU A 136 22.91 10.18 -26.43
CA LEU A 136 22.86 8.74 -26.25
C LEU A 136 23.48 8.00 -27.46
N GLU A 137 24.20 6.90 -27.18
CA GLU A 137 24.68 5.99 -28.22
C GLU A 137 23.52 5.17 -28.79
N LEU A 138 23.03 5.59 -29.96
CA LEU A 138 21.97 4.91 -30.69
C LEU A 138 22.55 3.91 -31.71
N PRO A 139 21.75 2.92 -32.16
CA PRO A 139 22.11 2.04 -33.25
C PRO A 139 22.59 2.78 -34.50
N VAL A 140 23.50 2.14 -35.23
CA VAL A 140 24.10 2.70 -36.45
C VAL A 140 23.10 2.76 -37.60
N THR A 141 22.06 1.93 -37.62
CA THR A 141 21.09 1.89 -38.72
C THR A 141 19.64 1.94 -38.22
N ALA A 142 18.74 2.44 -39.06
CA ALA A 142 17.32 2.57 -38.76
C ALA A 142 16.63 1.21 -38.61
N GLU A 143 17.13 0.16 -39.26
CA GLU A 143 16.59 -1.21 -39.18
C GLU A 143 16.77 -1.79 -37.77
N VAL A 144 17.94 -1.56 -37.14
CA VAL A 144 18.17 -2.00 -35.76
C VAL A 144 17.30 -1.19 -34.79
N MET A 145 17.02 0.07 -35.09
CA MET A 145 16.07 0.86 -34.30
C MET A 145 14.64 0.31 -34.45
N LYS A 146 14.24 -0.06 -35.68
CA LYS A 146 12.96 -0.70 -35.96
C LYS A 146 12.80 -2.00 -35.18
N GLU A 147 13.83 -2.85 -35.13
CA GLU A 147 13.82 -4.09 -34.32
C GLU A 147 13.58 -3.80 -32.83
N ARG A 148 14.19 -2.74 -32.28
CA ARG A 148 13.98 -2.32 -30.87
C ARG A 148 12.54 -1.89 -30.62
N VAL A 149 11.98 -1.05 -31.50
CA VAL A 149 10.60 -0.58 -31.38
C VAL A 149 9.62 -1.75 -31.52
N GLU A 150 9.81 -2.63 -32.49
CA GLU A 150 8.99 -3.82 -32.67
C GLU A 150 9.07 -4.76 -31.46
N PHE A 151 10.25 -4.91 -30.84
CA PHE A 151 10.39 -5.70 -29.62
C PHE A 151 9.58 -5.09 -28.46
N LEU A 152 9.65 -3.77 -28.26
CA LEU A 152 8.87 -3.08 -27.23
C LEU A 152 7.36 -3.20 -27.49
N HIS A 153 6.92 -3.11 -28.75
CA HIS A 153 5.53 -3.38 -29.13
C HIS A 153 5.10 -4.81 -28.85
N ARG A 154 5.97 -5.81 -29.09
CA ARG A 154 5.68 -7.21 -28.72
C ARG A 154 5.54 -7.41 -27.20
N LEU A 155 6.13 -6.54 -26.39
CA LEU A 155 5.93 -6.50 -24.94
C LEU A 155 4.66 -5.74 -24.53
N GLY A 156 3.87 -5.24 -25.48
CA GLY A 156 2.62 -4.51 -25.23
C GLY A 156 2.80 -3.02 -24.95
N LEU A 157 4.02 -2.46 -25.12
CA LEU A 157 4.24 -1.03 -24.96
C LEU A 157 3.76 -0.28 -26.21
N THR A 158 3.04 0.80 -25.99
CA THR A 158 2.54 1.69 -27.05
C THR A 158 3.58 2.75 -27.41
N ILE A 159 3.32 3.50 -28.49
CA ILE A 159 4.17 4.63 -28.89
C ILE A 159 4.13 5.73 -27.83
N GLU A 160 2.98 5.92 -27.17
CA GLU A 160 2.82 6.83 -26.04
C GLU A 160 3.70 6.39 -24.86
N ASP A 161 3.70 5.10 -24.51
CA ASP A 161 4.57 4.56 -23.45
C ASP A 161 6.06 4.80 -23.76
N ILE A 162 6.47 4.64 -25.03
CA ILE A 162 7.85 4.90 -25.46
C ILE A 162 8.16 6.40 -25.40
N ASN A 163 7.22 7.27 -25.76
CA ASN A 163 7.40 8.72 -25.65
C ASN A 163 7.45 9.21 -24.20
N ASN A 164 6.81 8.50 -23.26
CA ASN A 164 6.91 8.80 -21.83
C ASN A 164 8.30 8.47 -21.25
N TYR A 165 9.06 7.57 -21.90
CA TYR A 165 10.45 7.30 -21.55
C TYR A 165 11.29 6.92 -22.78
N PRO A 166 11.66 7.89 -23.65
CA PRO A 166 12.32 7.61 -24.93
C PRO A 166 13.67 6.92 -24.77
N LEU A 167 14.35 7.16 -23.64
CA LEU A 167 15.66 6.60 -23.31
C LEU A 167 15.70 5.06 -23.39
N VAL A 168 14.56 4.37 -23.23
CA VAL A 168 14.45 2.91 -23.42
C VAL A 168 14.98 2.46 -24.77
N LEU A 169 14.88 3.30 -25.82
CA LEU A 169 15.37 3.02 -27.16
C LEU A 169 16.90 2.95 -27.23
N GLY A 170 17.61 3.46 -26.22
CA GLY A 170 19.05 3.27 -26.05
C GLY A 170 19.43 1.82 -25.71
N CYS A 171 18.54 1.07 -25.07
CA CYS A 171 18.81 -0.31 -24.65
C CYS A 171 18.95 -1.25 -25.85
N SER A 172 19.93 -2.15 -25.79
CA SER A 172 20.03 -3.25 -26.76
C SER A 172 19.04 -4.35 -26.38
N VAL A 173 18.26 -4.84 -27.36
CA VAL A 173 17.35 -5.99 -27.16
C VAL A 173 18.11 -7.18 -26.58
N LYS A 174 19.23 -7.56 -27.20
CA LYS A 174 19.98 -8.78 -26.85
C LYS A 174 20.86 -8.61 -25.60
N LYS A 175 21.44 -7.44 -25.38
CA LYS A 175 22.39 -7.22 -24.27
C LYS A 175 21.76 -6.68 -22.99
N ASN A 176 20.59 -6.04 -23.09
CA ASN A 176 19.94 -5.37 -21.96
C ASN A 176 18.54 -5.93 -21.73
N MET A 177 17.63 -5.77 -22.69
CA MET A 177 16.21 -6.06 -22.48
C MET A 177 15.94 -7.55 -22.21
N VAL A 178 16.42 -8.44 -23.08
CA VAL A 178 16.21 -9.90 -22.93
C VAL A 178 16.80 -10.43 -21.62
N PRO A 179 18.08 -10.14 -21.26
CA PRO A 179 18.62 -10.58 -19.98
C PRO A 179 17.81 -10.11 -18.76
N VAL A 180 17.33 -8.86 -18.75
CA VAL A 180 16.51 -8.33 -17.66
C VAL A 180 15.18 -9.08 -17.56
N LEU A 181 14.47 -9.26 -18.68
CA LEU A 181 13.19 -9.96 -18.71
C LEU A 181 13.33 -11.45 -18.36
N ASP A 182 14.38 -12.11 -18.84
CA ASP A 182 14.69 -13.49 -18.48
C ASP A 182 14.97 -13.63 -16.99
N TYR A 183 15.68 -12.66 -16.41
CA TYR A 183 15.96 -12.65 -14.97
C TYR A 183 14.68 -12.45 -14.15
N LEU A 184 13.83 -11.48 -14.51
CA LEU A 184 12.53 -11.28 -13.87
C LEU A 184 11.65 -12.54 -13.98
N GLY A 185 11.63 -13.18 -15.15
CA GLY A 185 10.93 -14.45 -15.35
C GLY A 185 11.46 -15.58 -14.48
N LYS A 186 12.79 -15.69 -14.31
CA LYS A 186 13.42 -16.67 -13.40
C LYS A 186 13.09 -16.44 -11.93
N LEU A 187 12.86 -15.19 -11.53
CA LEU A 187 12.40 -14.88 -10.18
C LEU A 187 10.95 -15.32 -9.96
N GLY A 188 10.16 -15.43 -11.04
CA GLY A 188 8.74 -15.78 -11.00
C GLY A 188 7.80 -14.62 -11.32
N VAL A 189 8.31 -13.48 -11.83
CA VAL A 189 7.46 -12.38 -12.29
C VAL A 189 6.70 -12.83 -13.54
N ARG A 190 5.37 -12.66 -13.52
CA ARG A 190 4.50 -13.17 -14.58
C ARG A 190 4.69 -12.37 -15.87
N LYS A 191 4.80 -13.06 -17.00
CA LYS A 191 4.92 -12.41 -18.32
C LYS A 191 3.75 -11.47 -18.63
N SER A 192 2.55 -11.81 -18.16
CA SER A 192 1.34 -10.98 -18.33
C SER A 192 1.45 -9.61 -17.63
N THR A 193 2.29 -9.49 -16.60
CA THR A 193 2.49 -8.24 -15.84
C THR A 193 3.63 -7.39 -16.36
N PHE A 194 4.46 -7.90 -17.29
CA PHE A 194 5.63 -7.18 -17.80
C PHE A 194 5.28 -5.85 -18.44
N THR A 195 4.18 -5.77 -19.18
CA THR A 195 3.75 -4.52 -19.81
C THR A 195 3.52 -3.44 -18.74
N GLU A 196 2.74 -3.75 -17.71
CA GLU A 196 2.44 -2.81 -16.63
C GLU A 196 3.67 -2.50 -15.76
N PHE A 197 4.52 -3.50 -15.53
CA PHE A 197 5.80 -3.33 -14.87
C PHE A 197 6.68 -2.31 -15.60
N LEU A 198 6.82 -2.45 -16.92
CA LEU A 198 7.65 -1.59 -17.75
C LEU A 198 7.04 -0.21 -17.96
N ARG A 199 5.71 -0.07 -17.94
CA ARG A 199 5.07 1.26 -17.95
C ARG A 199 5.42 2.06 -16.70
N ARG A 200 5.44 1.41 -15.53
CA ARG A 200 5.76 2.09 -14.26
C ARG A 200 7.26 2.31 -14.06
N TYR A 201 8.09 1.36 -14.47
CA TYR A 201 9.54 1.42 -14.24
C TYR A 201 10.36 0.98 -15.49
N PRO A 202 10.27 1.72 -16.61
CA PRO A 202 10.94 1.35 -17.87
C PRO A 202 12.47 1.37 -17.79
N GLN A 203 13.04 2.18 -16.89
CA GLN A 203 14.47 2.27 -16.64
C GLN A 203 15.09 0.96 -16.15
N VAL A 204 14.29 -0.02 -15.69
CA VAL A 204 14.77 -1.38 -15.35
C VAL A 204 15.52 -2.02 -16.52
N LEU A 205 15.14 -1.70 -17.77
CA LEU A 205 15.76 -2.28 -18.94
C LEU A 205 17.19 -1.79 -19.17
N HIS A 206 17.59 -0.66 -18.57
CA HIS A 206 18.97 -0.18 -18.59
C HIS A 206 19.86 -0.89 -17.57
N ALA A 207 19.26 -1.57 -16.59
CA ALA A 207 19.98 -2.15 -15.46
C ALA A 207 20.77 -3.40 -15.87
N SER A 208 21.92 -3.59 -15.24
CA SER A 208 22.67 -4.83 -15.28
C SER A 208 22.06 -5.82 -14.30
N VAL A 209 21.68 -7.00 -14.78
CA VAL A 209 21.14 -8.07 -13.92
C VAL A 209 22.10 -8.39 -12.77
N VAL A 210 23.39 -8.49 -13.04
CA VAL A 210 24.39 -8.95 -12.04
C VAL A 210 24.79 -7.84 -11.07
N ILE A 211 24.90 -6.60 -11.56
CA ILE A 211 25.45 -5.48 -10.78
C ILE A 211 24.34 -4.71 -10.07
N ASP A 212 23.18 -4.57 -10.68
CA ASP A 212 22.11 -3.70 -10.18
C ASP A 212 20.96 -4.52 -9.60
N LEU A 213 20.39 -5.46 -10.37
CA LEU A 213 19.14 -6.15 -9.97
C LEU A 213 19.37 -7.27 -8.93
N ALA A 214 20.34 -8.14 -9.16
CA ALA A 214 20.59 -9.29 -8.29
C ALA A 214 20.97 -8.90 -6.85
N PRO A 215 21.78 -7.85 -6.60
CA PRO A 215 22.04 -7.38 -5.24
C PRO A 215 20.78 -6.88 -4.53
N VAL A 216 19.88 -6.18 -5.22
CA VAL A 216 18.61 -5.73 -4.62
C VAL A 216 17.74 -6.92 -4.25
N VAL A 217 17.60 -7.90 -5.14
CA VAL A 217 16.82 -9.11 -4.85
C VAL A 217 17.40 -9.89 -3.66
N LYS A 218 18.73 -10.06 -3.59
CA LYS A 218 19.39 -10.70 -2.44
C LYS A 218 19.18 -9.90 -1.16
N TYR A 219 19.18 -8.57 -1.25
CA TYR A 219 18.90 -7.71 -0.11
C TYR A 219 17.47 -7.89 0.39
N LEU A 220 16.48 -7.90 -0.50
CA LEU A 220 15.07 -8.18 -0.16
C LEU A 220 14.93 -9.54 0.54
N GLN A 221 15.58 -10.59 0.02
CA GLN A 221 15.61 -11.90 0.67
C GLN A 221 16.28 -11.85 2.05
N GLY A 222 17.32 -11.04 2.23
CA GLY A 222 17.96 -10.80 3.52
C GLY A 222 17.11 -10.01 4.53
N LEU A 223 16.01 -9.40 4.09
CA LEU A 223 15.00 -8.76 4.95
C LEU A 223 13.87 -9.74 5.36
N ASP A 224 14.09 -11.04 5.18
CA ASP A 224 13.15 -12.11 5.50
C ASP A 224 11.92 -12.18 4.57
N ILE A 225 12.01 -11.56 3.37
CA ILE A 225 11.03 -11.77 2.30
C ILE A 225 11.31 -13.13 1.67
N LYS A 226 10.34 -14.04 1.73
CA LYS A 226 10.49 -15.39 1.17
C LYS A 226 10.74 -15.30 -0.34
N PRO A 227 11.58 -16.18 -0.93
CA PRO A 227 11.85 -16.15 -2.37
C PRO A 227 10.60 -16.22 -3.25
N ILE A 228 9.57 -16.95 -2.80
CA ILE A 228 8.27 -17.07 -3.47
C ILE A 228 7.47 -15.75 -3.49
N ASP A 229 7.70 -14.87 -2.50
CA ASP A 229 7.02 -13.58 -2.37
C ASP A 229 7.75 -12.44 -3.09
N VAL A 230 9.03 -12.64 -3.47
CA VAL A 230 9.82 -11.61 -4.18
C VAL A 230 9.14 -11.14 -5.47
N PRO A 231 8.60 -12.02 -6.35
CA PRO A 231 7.86 -11.57 -7.53
C PRO A 231 6.70 -10.64 -7.20
N ARG A 232 5.93 -10.96 -6.16
CA ARG A 232 4.79 -10.14 -5.72
C ARG A 232 5.25 -8.75 -5.29
N VAL A 233 6.37 -8.65 -4.58
CA VAL A 233 6.98 -7.36 -4.19
C VAL A 233 7.41 -6.57 -5.42
N LEU A 234 8.10 -7.20 -6.37
CA LEU A 234 8.57 -6.54 -7.59
C LEU A 234 7.41 -6.12 -8.50
N GLU A 235 6.39 -6.97 -8.65
CA GLU A 235 5.18 -6.66 -9.41
C GLU A 235 4.40 -5.50 -8.76
N ARG A 236 4.38 -5.40 -7.43
CA ARG A 236 3.70 -4.29 -6.75
C ARG A 236 4.50 -2.99 -6.80
N TYR A 237 5.81 -3.06 -6.54
CA TYR A 237 6.68 -1.88 -6.43
C TYR A 237 8.00 -2.05 -7.21
N PRO A 238 7.97 -2.02 -8.56
CA PRO A 238 9.13 -2.17 -9.44
C PRO A 238 10.28 -1.21 -9.13
N GLU A 239 9.96 0.01 -8.69
CA GLU A 239 10.89 1.08 -8.38
C GLU A 239 11.88 0.70 -7.28
N VAL A 240 11.57 -0.33 -6.49
CA VAL A 240 12.47 -0.89 -5.47
C VAL A 240 13.82 -1.31 -6.06
N LEU A 241 13.84 -1.77 -7.31
CA LEU A 241 15.05 -2.17 -8.04
C LEU A 241 16.00 -1.00 -8.32
N GLY A 242 15.50 0.24 -8.25
CA GLY A 242 16.29 1.45 -8.46
C GLY A 242 16.92 2.01 -7.18
N PHE A 243 16.57 1.49 -5.99
CA PHE A 243 17.10 2.02 -4.75
C PHE A 243 18.49 1.48 -4.43
N LYS A 244 19.29 2.35 -3.80
CA LYS A 244 20.55 1.94 -3.19
C LYS A 244 20.27 1.08 -1.96
N LEU A 245 21.04 -0.01 -1.81
CA LEU A 245 20.94 -0.93 -0.67
C LEU A 245 21.14 -0.20 0.66
N GLU A 246 22.19 0.62 0.72
CA GLU A 246 22.45 1.54 1.83
C GLU A 246 21.79 2.89 1.54
N GLY A 247 20.88 3.31 2.41
CA GLY A 247 20.14 4.56 2.26
C GLY A 247 18.72 4.44 2.77
N THR A 248 17.75 4.82 1.94
CA THR A 248 16.32 4.87 2.32
C THR A 248 15.83 3.51 2.81
N MET A 249 16.10 2.43 2.07
CA MET A 249 15.64 1.08 2.42
C MET A 249 16.14 0.63 3.79
N SER A 250 17.45 0.70 4.03
CA SER A 250 18.06 0.31 5.31
C SER A 250 17.60 1.20 6.47
N THR A 251 17.40 2.50 6.21
CA THR A 251 16.91 3.45 7.24
C THR A 251 15.46 3.17 7.62
N SER A 252 14.59 2.88 6.65
CA SER A 252 13.19 2.52 6.90
C SER A 252 13.08 1.25 7.74
N VAL A 253 13.81 0.20 7.37
CA VAL A 253 13.83 -1.05 8.15
C VAL A 253 14.39 -0.84 9.55
N ALA A 254 15.51 -0.12 9.69
CA ALA A 254 16.12 0.16 10.98
C ALA A 254 15.17 0.96 11.90
N TYR A 255 14.41 1.90 11.33
CA TYR A 255 13.42 2.65 12.08
C TYR A 255 12.27 1.75 12.55
N LEU A 256 11.71 0.90 11.69
CA LEU A 256 10.65 -0.05 12.06
C LEU A 256 11.08 -0.99 13.20
N VAL A 257 12.29 -1.55 13.10
CA VAL A 257 12.85 -2.36 14.19
C VAL A 257 13.06 -1.51 15.45
N GLY A 258 13.51 -0.26 15.31
CA GLY A 258 13.74 0.67 16.41
C GLY A 258 12.46 1.11 17.14
N ILE A 259 11.30 1.10 16.49
CA ILE A 259 10.01 1.37 17.15
C ILE A 259 9.37 0.12 17.76
N GLY A 260 9.93 -1.07 17.51
CA GLY A 260 9.49 -2.33 18.12
C GLY A 260 8.84 -3.34 17.18
N VAL A 261 8.88 -3.13 15.86
CA VAL A 261 8.47 -4.15 14.89
C VAL A 261 9.42 -5.34 15.00
N ALA A 262 8.87 -6.54 15.17
CA ALA A 262 9.67 -7.73 15.33
C ALA A 262 10.41 -8.06 14.02
N ARG A 263 11.69 -8.45 14.11
CA ARG A 263 12.55 -8.67 12.93
C ARG A 263 11.97 -9.72 11.96
N ARG A 264 11.33 -10.76 12.50
CA ARG A 264 10.63 -11.81 11.74
C ARG A 264 9.39 -11.31 10.98
N GLU A 265 8.76 -10.24 11.47
CA GLU A 265 7.56 -9.66 10.84
C GLU A 265 7.92 -8.69 9.72
N ILE A 266 9.17 -8.22 9.64
CA ILE A 266 9.62 -7.28 8.61
C ILE A 266 9.37 -7.85 7.21
N GLY A 267 9.71 -9.11 6.98
CA GLY A 267 9.44 -9.78 5.71
C GLY A 267 7.97 -9.72 5.31
N GLY A 268 7.08 -10.13 6.23
CA GLY A 268 5.63 -10.10 6.00
C GLY A 268 5.06 -8.70 5.77
N VAL A 269 5.56 -7.70 6.53
CA VAL A 269 5.20 -6.30 6.37
C VAL A 269 5.58 -5.78 4.99
N LEU A 270 6.82 -6.03 4.56
CA LEU A 270 7.34 -5.57 3.27
C LEU A 270 6.71 -6.30 2.09
N THR A 271 6.31 -7.57 2.25
CA THR A 271 5.54 -8.28 1.23
C THR A 271 4.15 -7.66 1.00
N ARG A 272 3.49 -7.20 2.07
CA ARG A 272 2.15 -6.57 1.99
C ARG A 272 2.19 -5.11 1.52
N TYR A 273 3.24 -4.37 1.88
CA TYR A 273 3.39 -2.94 1.56
C TYR A 273 4.86 -2.56 1.32
N PRO A 274 5.43 -2.96 0.17
CA PRO A 274 6.85 -2.73 -0.16
C PRO A 274 7.23 -1.25 -0.34
N GLU A 275 6.26 -0.38 -0.56
CA GLU A 275 6.42 1.06 -0.74
C GLU A 275 7.16 1.71 0.46
N ILE A 276 7.08 1.10 1.65
CA ILE A 276 7.84 1.47 2.86
C ILE A 276 9.34 1.65 2.58
N LEU A 277 9.92 0.83 1.70
CA LEU A 277 11.35 0.88 1.35
C LEU A 277 11.75 2.15 0.61
N GLY A 278 10.79 2.81 -0.05
CA GLY A 278 10.97 4.11 -0.70
C GLY A 278 10.57 5.31 0.16
N MET A 279 9.91 5.10 1.29
CA MET A 279 9.41 6.17 2.15
C MET A 279 10.55 6.85 2.94
N ARG A 280 10.51 8.18 3.02
CA ARG A 280 11.47 8.94 3.84
C ARG A 280 11.07 8.91 5.30
N VAL A 281 11.81 8.16 6.12
CA VAL A 281 11.57 8.02 7.57
C VAL A 281 11.34 9.36 8.27
N ALA A 282 12.26 10.31 8.12
CA ALA A 282 12.20 11.58 8.85
C ALA A 282 11.05 12.51 8.44
N ARG A 283 10.47 12.32 7.25
CA ARG A 283 9.39 13.19 6.73
C ARG A 283 8.02 12.54 6.79
N ILE A 284 7.93 11.22 6.72
CA ILE A 284 6.66 10.50 6.56
C ILE A 284 6.43 9.58 7.76
N ILE A 285 7.27 8.55 7.92
CA ILE A 285 7.03 7.50 8.91
C ILE A 285 7.15 8.04 10.34
N LYS A 286 8.23 8.77 10.64
CA LYS A 286 8.50 9.26 12.00
C LYS A 286 7.45 10.26 12.49
N PRO A 287 7.09 11.32 11.74
CA PRO A 287 6.03 12.24 12.17
C PRO A 287 4.68 11.56 12.41
N LEU A 288 4.31 10.56 11.59
CA LEU A 288 3.07 9.80 11.80
C LEU A 288 3.12 9.00 13.10
N VAL A 289 4.22 8.29 13.37
CA VAL A 289 4.39 7.53 14.62
C VAL A 289 4.37 8.46 15.84
N GLU A 290 5.09 9.59 15.80
CA GLU A 290 5.10 10.57 16.89
C GLU A 290 3.73 11.20 17.13
N TYR A 291 2.94 11.42 16.07
CA TYR A 291 1.56 11.88 16.20
C TYR A 291 0.66 10.85 16.89
N LEU A 292 0.72 9.58 16.48
CA LEU A 292 -0.04 8.50 17.11
C LEU A 292 0.38 8.28 18.58
N GLU A 293 1.67 8.40 18.88
CA GLU A 293 2.18 8.43 20.26
C GLU A 293 1.61 9.61 21.04
N GLY A 294 1.57 10.80 20.43
CA GLY A 294 1.00 12.02 21.01
C GLY A 294 -0.50 11.93 21.31
N LEU A 295 -1.26 11.11 20.57
CA LEU A 295 -2.65 10.80 20.88
C LEU A 295 -2.81 9.88 22.10
N GLY A 296 -1.74 9.20 22.54
CA GLY A 296 -1.75 8.28 23.66
C GLY A 296 -1.64 6.79 23.28
N ILE A 297 -1.35 6.47 22.01
CA ILE A 297 -1.08 5.09 21.59
C ILE A 297 0.37 4.74 21.94
N PRO A 298 0.63 3.71 22.77
CA PRO A 298 2.00 3.32 23.07
C PRO A 298 2.79 2.96 21.81
N LYS A 299 4.06 3.36 21.76
CA LYS A 299 4.96 3.09 20.62
C LYS A 299 4.94 1.64 20.12
N LEU A 300 4.99 0.69 21.06
CA LEU A 300 4.94 -0.73 20.74
C LEU A 300 3.57 -1.15 20.16
N ALA A 301 2.46 -0.55 20.61
CA ALA A 301 1.16 -0.77 20.00
C ALA A 301 1.13 -0.22 18.56
N VAL A 302 1.74 0.94 18.29
CA VAL A 302 1.91 1.45 16.92
C VAL A 302 2.71 0.47 16.06
N ALA A 303 3.79 -0.11 16.58
CA ALA A 303 4.55 -1.13 15.85
C ALA A 303 3.67 -2.35 15.49
N ARG A 304 2.82 -2.80 16.40
CA ARG A 304 1.90 -3.94 16.20
C ARG A 304 0.78 -3.60 15.21
N LEU A 305 0.33 -2.35 15.18
CA LEU A 305 -0.59 -1.85 14.16
C LEU A 305 0.06 -1.88 12.77
N ILE A 306 1.33 -1.47 12.66
CA ILE A 306 2.08 -1.52 11.39
C ILE A 306 2.30 -2.97 10.94
N GLU A 307 2.60 -3.88 11.86
CA GLU A 307 2.72 -5.32 11.56
C GLU A 307 1.44 -5.86 10.92
N LYS A 308 0.28 -5.59 11.53
CA LYS A 308 -1.02 -6.08 11.06
C LYS A 308 -1.54 -5.35 9.83
N ARG A 309 -1.37 -4.02 9.76
CA ARG A 309 -1.89 -3.14 8.70
C ARG A 309 -0.84 -2.12 8.25
N PRO A 310 0.16 -2.54 7.45
CA PRO A 310 1.27 -1.68 7.08
C PRO A 310 0.86 -0.48 6.21
N HIS A 311 -0.28 -0.56 5.51
CA HIS A 311 -0.86 0.52 4.72
C HIS A 311 -1.19 1.78 5.53
N ILE A 312 -1.27 1.70 6.86
CA ILE A 312 -1.45 2.87 7.73
C ILE A 312 -0.34 3.92 7.51
N LEU A 313 0.87 3.49 7.13
CA LEU A 313 1.99 4.38 6.85
C LEU A 313 1.79 5.20 5.57
N GLY A 314 0.91 4.74 4.66
CA GLY A 314 0.58 5.44 3.42
C GLY A 314 -0.36 6.63 3.62
N PHE A 315 -0.96 6.81 4.80
CA PHE A 315 -1.86 7.93 5.05
C PHE A 315 -1.09 9.23 5.23
N GLU A 316 -1.55 10.28 4.55
CA GLU A 316 -0.97 11.62 4.64
C GLU A 316 -1.34 12.26 5.99
N LEU A 317 -0.31 12.60 6.78
CA LEU A 317 -0.49 13.06 8.16
C LEU A 317 -1.32 14.35 8.26
N ASP A 318 -0.99 15.34 7.45
CA ASP A 318 -1.62 16.66 7.50
C ASP A 318 -2.94 16.73 6.72
N ASP A 319 -3.06 15.95 5.63
CA ASP A 319 -4.20 16.02 4.72
C ASP A 319 -5.32 15.02 5.07
N ALA A 320 -4.99 13.88 5.70
CA ALA A 320 -5.99 12.85 6.05
C ALA A 320 -6.06 12.60 7.56
N VAL A 321 -4.93 12.30 8.20
CA VAL A 321 -4.92 11.78 9.58
C VAL A 321 -5.38 12.84 10.60
N LYS A 322 -4.76 14.03 10.60
CA LYS A 322 -5.14 15.12 11.52
C LYS A 322 -6.58 15.60 11.31
N PRO A 323 -7.03 15.88 10.07
CA PRO A 323 -8.43 16.22 9.81
C PRO A 323 -9.42 15.16 10.30
N ASN A 324 -9.13 13.87 10.08
CA ASN A 324 -10.02 12.79 10.53
C ASN A 324 -10.09 12.69 12.06
N VAL A 325 -8.99 12.92 12.77
CA VAL A 325 -9.01 13.01 14.24
C VAL A 325 -9.85 14.19 14.71
N GLN A 326 -9.72 15.36 14.06
CA GLN A 326 -10.55 16.52 14.37
C GLN A 326 -12.03 16.25 14.10
N ILE A 327 -12.36 15.59 12.97
CA ILE A 327 -13.73 15.20 12.64
C ILE A 327 -14.30 14.30 13.76
N LEU A 328 -13.54 13.30 14.25
CA LEU A 328 -14.02 12.47 15.37
C LEU A 328 -14.39 13.33 16.59
N GLN A 329 -13.56 14.31 16.93
CA GLN A 329 -13.84 15.23 18.04
C GLN A 329 -15.07 16.11 17.77
N ASP A 330 -15.23 16.61 16.55
CA ASP A 330 -16.39 17.41 16.12
C ASP A 330 -17.70 16.62 16.20
N PHE A 331 -17.63 15.29 16.08
CA PHE A 331 -18.74 14.34 16.27
C PHE A 331 -18.81 13.79 17.71
N ASN A 332 -18.30 14.53 18.69
CA ASN A 332 -18.40 14.25 20.13
C ASN A 332 -17.68 12.97 20.59
N VAL A 333 -16.70 12.45 19.84
CA VAL A 333 -15.83 11.38 20.32
C VAL A 333 -14.87 11.95 21.37
N ARG A 334 -14.84 11.33 22.55
CA ARG A 334 -13.97 11.77 23.65
C ARG A 334 -12.51 11.46 23.34
N GLU A 335 -11.64 12.41 23.65
CA GLU A 335 -10.19 12.30 23.41
C GLU A 335 -9.58 11.04 24.05
N THR A 336 -10.09 10.65 25.22
CA THR A 336 -9.67 9.45 25.96
C THR A 336 -9.90 8.14 25.20
N TYR A 337 -10.83 8.10 24.25
CA TYR A 337 -11.14 6.91 23.45
C TYR A 337 -10.44 6.91 22.09
N LEU A 338 -9.87 8.03 21.64
CA LEU A 338 -9.18 8.11 20.35
C LEU A 338 -8.09 7.03 20.18
N PRO A 339 -7.20 6.77 21.17
CA PRO A 339 -6.20 5.71 21.05
C PRO A 339 -6.81 4.34 20.78
N SER A 340 -7.87 4.01 21.52
CA SER A 340 -8.58 2.73 21.44
C SER A 340 -9.31 2.59 20.11
N ILE A 341 -9.98 3.65 19.65
CA ILE A 341 -10.70 3.67 18.36
C ILE A 341 -9.73 3.43 17.20
N ILE A 342 -8.62 4.16 17.17
CA ILE A 342 -7.60 4.04 16.12
C ILE A 342 -6.93 2.67 16.17
N ALA A 343 -6.64 2.16 17.36
CA ALA A 343 -6.02 0.84 17.51
C ALA A 343 -6.95 -0.31 17.08
N GLN A 344 -8.25 -0.21 17.33
CA GLN A 344 -9.25 -1.20 16.90
C GLN A 344 -9.57 -1.11 15.42
N TYR A 345 -9.57 0.11 14.84
CA TYR A 345 -9.89 0.33 13.43
C TYR A 345 -8.98 1.41 12.81
N PRO A 346 -7.73 1.07 12.46
CA PRO A 346 -6.73 2.05 11.99
C PRO A 346 -7.08 2.75 10.68
N GLU A 347 -7.96 2.17 9.87
CA GLU A 347 -8.40 2.78 8.62
C GLU A 347 -9.24 4.05 8.84
N ILE A 348 -9.80 4.25 10.04
CA ILE A 348 -10.63 5.42 10.37
C ILE A 348 -9.91 6.75 10.16
N ILE A 349 -8.58 6.78 10.30
CA ILE A 349 -7.77 7.98 10.10
C ILE A 349 -7.36 8.21 8.64
N GLY A 350 -7.60 7.25 7.74
CA GLY A 350 -7.25 7.37 6.33
C GLY A 350 -8.43 7.42 5.35
N ILE A 351 -9.64 7.09 5.79
CA ILE A 351 -10.84 7.13 4.95
C ILE A 351 -11.41 8.55 4.85
N ASP A 352 -12.25 8.79 3.83
CA ASP A 352 -13.08 9.99 3.75
C ASP A 352 -14.20 9.93 4.79
N LEU A 353 -13.88 10.39 6.01
CA LEU A 353 -14.68 10.13 7.21
C LEU A 353 -15.92 11.03 7.32
N LYS A 354 -15.77 12.31 6.96
CA LYS A 354 -16.83 13.31 7.12
C LYS A 354 -18.14 12.96 6.40
N PRO A 355 -18.17 12.65 5.09
CA PRO A 355 -19.42 12.33 4.41
C PRO A 355 -20.04 11.05 4.97
N LYS A 356 -19.23 10.06 5.35
CA LYS A 356 -19.73 8.83 5.98
C LYS A 356 -20.45 9.11 7.29
N LEU A 357 -19.85 9.90 8.19
CA LEU A 357 -20.47 10.27 9.46
C LEU A 357 -21.72 11.13 9.29
N GLU A 358 -21.73 12.08 8.34
CA GLU A 358 -22.91 12.89 8.04
C GLU A 358 -24.08 12.03 7.54
N THR A 359 -23.80 11.05 6.69
CA THR A 359 -24.78 10.07 6.23
C THR A 359 -25.34 9.25 7.38
N GLN A 360 -24.46 8.68 8.23
CA GLN A 360 -24.91 7.90 9.40
C GLN A 360 -25.74 8.73 10.37
N LYS A 361 -25.33 9.98 10.61
CA LYS A 361 -26.08 10.92 11.44
C LYS A 361 -27.47 11.16 10.88
N LYS A 362 -27.60 11.51 9.59
CA LYS A 362 -28.91 11.75 8.96
C LYS A 362 -29.82 10.52 9.05
N LEU A 363 -29.29 9.33 8.75
CA LEU A 363 -30.03 8.09 8.79
C LEU A 363 -30.56 7.80 10.20
N LEU A 364 -29.70 7.79 11.22
CA LEU A 364 -30.12 7.46 12.59
C LEU A 364 -30.98 8.53 13.24
N CYS A 365 -30.77 9.82 12.93
CA CYS A 365 -31.70 10.88 13.33
C CYS A 365 -33.10 10.63 12.74
N SER A 366 -33.21 10.19 11.48
CA SER A 366 -34.51 9.91 10.85
C SER A 366 -35.16 8.61 11.31
N ALA A 367 -34.36 7.55 11.56
CA ALA A 367 -34.87 6.21 11.80
C ALA A 367 -35.21 5.97 13.28
N ILE A 368 -34.41 6.52 14.20
CA ILE A 368 -34.55 6.27 15.65
C ILE A 368 -34.56 7.55 16.50
N ASN A 369 -34.64 8.74 15.89
CA ASN A 369 -34.51 10.04 16.56
C ASN A 369 -33.23 10.13 17.42
N LEU A 370 -32.11 9.61 16.93
CA LEU A 370 -30.83 9.69 17.63
C LEU A 370 -30.42 11.16 17.83
N ASN A 371 -29.96 11.52 19.03
CA ASN A 371 -29.39 12.85 19.22
C ASN A 371 -28.04 12.93 18.49
N PRO A 372 -27.72 14.06 17.84
CA PRO A 372 -26.43 14.28 17.19
C PRO A 372 -25.22 13.98 18.07
N GLU A 373 -25.32 14.25 19.37
CA GLU A 373 -24.25 14.09 20.35
C GLU A 373 -23.98 12.62 20.72
N ASP A 374 -24.99 11.74 20.55
CA ASP A 374 -24.87 10.31 20.88
C ASP A 374 -24.08 9.54 19.81
N LEU A 375 -23.85 10.13 18.63
CA LEU A 375 -23.10 9.49 17.55
C LEU A 375 -21.65 9.16 17.97
N GLY A 376 -21.00 10.06 18.71
CA GLY A 376 -19.67 9.84 19.23
C GLY A 376 -19.60 8.59 20.11
N SER A 377 -20.62 8.38 20.95
CA SER A 377 -20.71 7.20 21.81
C SER A 377 -20.87 5.89 21.03
N LEU A 378 -21.47 5.92 19.83
CA LEU A 378 -21.54 4.75 18.95
C LEU A 378 -20.16 4.38 18.40
N ILE A 379 -19.41 5.39 17.96
CA ILE A 379 -18.05 5.22 17.40
C ILE A 379 -17.09 4.71 18.47
N GLU A 380 -17.18 5.24 19.69
CA GLU A 380 -16.39 4.79 20.84
C GLU A 380 -16.57 3.30 21.16
N ARG A 381 -17.79 2.77 20.97
CA ARG A 381 -18.12 1.36 21.22
C ARG A 381 -17.84 0.45 20.03
N MET A 382 -17.98 0.96 18.81
CA MET A 382 -17.78 0.21 17.58
C MET A 382 -17.24 1.13 16.48
N PRO A 383 -15.91 1.30 16.36
CA PRO A 383 -15.32 2.15 15.32
C PRO A 383 -15.72 1.77 13.89
N GLN A 384 -15.96 0.48 13.63
CA GLN A 384 -16.36 -0.02 12.31
C GLN A 384 -17.75 0.49 11.88
N PHE A 385 -18.56 1.00 12.82
CA PHE A 385 -19.85 1.62 12.56
C PHE A 385 -19.82 2.64 11.42
N VAL A 386 -18.73 3.41 11.31
CA VAL A 386 -18.59 4.47 10.28
C VAL A 386 -18.59 3.93 8.86
N SER A 387 -18.35 2.64 8.67
CA SER A 387 -18.30 1.98 7.36
C SER A 387 -19.50 1.06 7.08
N LEU A 388 -20.50 1.05 7.96
CA LEU A 388 -21.72 0.27 7.73
C LEU A 388 -22.59 0.89 6.64
N SER A 389 -23.19 0.04 5.81
CA SER A 389 -24.11 0.47 4.77
C SER A 389 -25.50 0.78 5.33
N GLU A 390 -26.18 1.77 4.72
CA GLU A 390 -27.50 2.24 5.15
C GLU A 390 -28.58 1.14 5.14
N SER A 391 -28.63 0.35 4.06
CA SER A 391 -29.66 -0.67 3.85
C SER A 391 -29.66 -1.78 4.92
N PRO A 392 -28.52 -2.42 5.26
CA PRO A 392 -28.44 -3.31 6.40
C PRO A 392 -28.90 -2.66 7.71
N MET A 393 -28.47 -1.44 8.03
CA MET A 393 -28.84 -0.78 9.28
C MET A 393 -30.36 -0.58 9.40
N LEU A 394 -31.00 -0.11 8.33
CA LEU A 394 -32.46 0.08 8.31
C LEU A 394 -33.22 -1.24 8.48
N LYS A 395 -32.74 -2.34 7.88
CA LYS A 395 -33.35 -3.66 8.07
C LYS A 395 -33.26 -4.14 9.52
N HIS A 396 -32.16 -3.83 10.23
CA HIS A 396 -32.02 -4.15 11.65
C HIS A 396 -32.96 -3.31 12.52
N ILE A 397 -33.08 -2.01 12.25
CA ILE A 397 -34.01 -1.12 12.95
C ILE A 397 -35.46 -1.56 12.73
N ASP A 398 -35.84 -1.89 11.49
CA ASP A 398 -37.16 -2.42 11.15
C ASP A 398 -37.44 -3.78 11.83
N PHE A 399 -36.43 -4.66 11.90
CA PHE A 399 -36.55 -5.91 12.64
C PHE A 399 -36.81 -5.67 14.14
N LEU A 400 -36.06 -4.78 14.79
CA LEU A 400 -36.28 -4.44 16.21
C LEU A 400 -37.67 -3.82 16.42
N THR A 401 -38.10 -2.94 15.52
CA THR A 401 -39.45 -2.36 15.59
C THR A 401 -40.53 -3.45 15.45
N LYS A 402 -40.35 -4.41 14.54
CA LYS A 402 -41.25 -5.57 14.36
C LYS A 402 -41.26 -6.51 15.55
N CYS A 403 -40.18 -6.56 16.33
CA CYS A 403 -40.12 -7.32 17.59
C CYS A 403 -40.94 -6.68 18.72
N GLY A 404 -41.45 -5.45 18.53
CA GLY A 404 -42.28 -4.74 19.49
C GLY A 404 -41.52 -3.74 20.36
N PHE A 405 -40.26 -3.43 20.05
CA PHE A 405 -39.52 -2.36 20.72
C PHE A 405 -40.01 -0.99 20.28
N SER A 406 -40.13 -0.05 21.22
CA SER A 406 -40.39 1.35 20.88
C SER A 406 -39.18 1.98 20.18
N ILE A 407 -39.39 3.12 19.53
CA ILE A 407 -38.30 3.90 18.91
C ILE A 407 -37.24 4.29 19.96
N ASP A 408 -37.68 4.68 21.16
CA ASP A 408 -36.78 5.05 22.26
C ASP A 408 -35.98 3.84 22.78
N GLN A 409 -36.64 2.68 22.95
CA GLN A 409 -35.95 1.45 23.35
C GLN A 409 -34.94 1.01 22.28
N THR A 410 -35.31 1.10 21.00
CA THR A 410 -34.41 0.79 19.89
C THR A 410 -33.20 1.73 19.88
N ARG A 411 -33.41 3.02 20.16
CA ARG A 411 -32.33 4.00 20.31
C ARG A 411 -31.40 3.63 21.45
N GLU A 412 -31.93 3.31 22.63
CA GLU A 412 -31.14 2.89 23.79
C GLU A 412 -30.31 1.63 23.48
N MET A 413 -30.91 0.65 22.80
CA MET A 413 -30.24 -0.57 22.39
C MET A 413 -29.07 -0.30 21.42
N VAL A 414 -29.30 0.54 20.41
CA VAL A 414 -28.28 0.92 19.42
C VAL A 414 -27.15 1.71 20.08
N ILE A 415 -27.46 2.65 20.98
CA ILE A 415 -26.46 3.38 21.75
C ILE A 415 -25.63 2.41 22.59
N GLY A 416 -26.29 1.53 23.35
CA GLY A 416 -25.62 0.60 24.26
C GLY A 416 -24.76 -0.45 23.55
N CYS A 417 -25.20 -0.92 22.38
CA CYS A 417 -24.54 -1.97 21.61
C CYS A 417 -24.73 -1.74 20.10
N PRO A 418 -23.90 -0.90 19.46
CA PRO A 418 -24.04 -0.61 18.02
C PRO A 418 -23.94 -1.85 17.12
N GLN A 419 -23.31 -2.92 17.62
CA GLN A 419 -23.14 -4.21 16.95
C GLN A 419 -24.47 -4.80 16.49
N VAL A 420 -25.59 -4.50 17.17
CA VAL A 420 -26.93 -4.99 16.77
C VAL A 420 -27.34 -4.57 15.35
N LEU A 421 -26.67 -3.57 14.76
CA LEU A 421 -26.91 -3.10 13.40
C LEU A 421 -26.08 -3.82 12.32
N ALA A 422 -25.11 -4.64 12.74
CA ALA A 422 -24.14 -5.30 11.85
C ALA A 422 -24.20 -6.84 11.93
N LEU A 423 -25.04 -7.39 12.79
CA LEU A 423 -25.17 -8.84 12.99
C LEU A 423 -25.90 -9.52 11.83
N ASN A 424 -25.85 -10.85 11.81
CA ASN A 424 -26.67 -11.62 10.88
C ASN A 424 -28.15 -11.62 11.33
N LEU A 425 -29.01 -10.95 10.56
CA LEU A 425 -30.45 -10.88 10.82
C LEU A 425 -31.13 -12.24 10.99
N GLY A 426 -30.69 -13.28 10.29
CA GLY A 426 -31.25 -14.62 10.42
C GLY A 426 -31.02 -15.20 11.81
N ILE A 427 -29.79 -15.07 12.31
CA ILE A 427 -29.40 -15.55 13.65
C ILE A 427 -30.08 -14.70 14.73
N MET A 428 -30.18 -13.39 14.52
CA MET A 428 -30.89 -12.50 15.46
C MET A 428 -32.37 -12.87 15.60
N LYS A 429 -33.06 -13.20 14.49
CA LYS A 429 -34.45 -13.66 14.51
C LYS A 429 -34.61 -14.93 15.35
N LEU A 430 -33.78 -15.95 15.11
CA LEU A 430 -33.81 -17.19 15.88
C LEU A 430 -33.54 -16.95 17.38
N SER A 431 -32.60 -16.06 17.69
CA SER A 431 -32.27 -15.70 19.06
C SER A 431 -33.41 -14.98 19.75
N PHE A 432 -34.10 -14.07 19.05
CA PHE A 432 -35.29 -13.38 19.55
C PHE A 432 -36.45 -14.35 19.77
N GLU A 433 -36.70 -15.26 18.83
CA GLU A 433 -37.76 -16.27 18.96
C GLU A 433 -37.52 -17.17 20.18
N TYR A 434 -36.27 -17.59 20.40
CA TYR A 434 -35.90 -18.36 21.60
C TYR A 434 -36.14 -17.56 22.88
N PHE A 435 -35.71 -16.30 22.91
CA PHE A 435 -35.91 -15.40 24.05
C PHE A 435 -37.40 -15.26 24.40
N GLN A 436 -38.25 -15.05 23.41
CA GLN A 436 -39.68 -14.83 23.62
C GLN A 436 -40.44 -16.12 23.95
N LYS A 437 -40.21 -17.22 23.21
CA LYS A 437 -40.98 -18.47 23.32
C LYS A 437 -40.47 -19.38 24.44
N GLU A 438 -39.16 -19.56 24.54
CA GLU A 438 -38.55 -20.51 25.48
C GLU A 438 -38.12 -19.85 26.79
N MET A 439 -37.42 -18.70 26.74
CA MET A 439 -37.01 -18.00 27.98
C MET A 439 -38.17 -17.27 28.66
N ARG A 440 -39.17 -16.81 27.89
CA ARG A 440 -40.36 -16.09 28.37
C ARG A 440 -40.03 -14.91 29.28
N ARG A 441 -38.99 -14.16 28.90
CA ARG A 441 -38.51 -12.97 29.63
C ARG A 441 -39.12 -11.69 29.07
N PRO A 442 -39.21 -10.61 29.86
CA PRO A 442 -39.72 -9.34 29.38
C PRO A 442 -38.77 -8.71 28.36
N LEU A 443 -39.31 -7.99 27.37
CA LEU A 443 -38.50 -7.29 26.36
C LEU A 443 -37.50 -6.29 26.98
N GLN A 444 -37.80 -5.74 28.15
CA GLN A 444 -36.91 -4.83 28.86
C GLN A 444 -35.53 -5.47 29.17
N ASP A 445 -35.46 -6.79 29.39
CA ASP A 445 -34.17 -7.46 29.60
C ASP A 445 -33.26 -7.32 28.36
N LEU A 446 -33.82 -7.28 27.14
CA LEU A 446 -33.06 -7.08 25.90
C LEU A 446 -32.68 -5.61 25.68
N VAL A 447 -33.45 -4.67 26.22
CA VAL A 447 -33.09 -3.23 26.20
C VAL A 447 -31.93 -2.97 27.17
N ASP A 448 -32.00 -3.56 28.37
CA ASP A 448 -30.96 -3.44 29.39
C ASP A 448 -29.67 -4.18 29.01
N PHE A 449 -29.78 -5.24 28.19
CA PHE A 449 -28.64 -6.03 27.72
C PHE A 449 -28.78 -6.40 26.23
N PRO A 450 -28.60 -5.43 25.30
CA PRO A 450 -28.76 -5.68 23.86
C PRO A 450 -27.66 -6.60 23.30
N ALA A 451 -26.53 -6.69 24.00
CA ALA A 451 -25.44 -7.61 23.71
C ALA A 451 -25.88 -9.08 23.72
N PHE A 452 -27.06 -9.43 24.22
CA PHE A 452 -27.68 -10.75 24.07
C PHE A 452 -27.55 -11.31 22.64
N PHE A 453 -27.80 -10.47 21.62
CA PHE A 453 -27.74 -10.88 20.21
C PHE A 453 -26.34 -11.22 19.71
N THR A 454 -25.29 -10.84 20.44
CA THR A 454 -23.89 -11.12 20.07
C THR A 454 -23.42 -12.50 20.53
N TYR A 455 -24.14 -13.14 21.46
CA TYR A 455 -23.80 -14.47 21.96
C TYR A 455 -24.34 -15.57 21.04
N GLY A 456 -23.57 -16.64 20.88
CA GLY A 456 -24.00 -17.81 20.12
C GLY A 456 -25.23 -18.48 20.76
N LEU A 457 -26.31 -18.61 20.00
CA LEU A 457 -27.58 -19.15 20.49
C LEU A 457 -27.43 -20.60 20.98
N GLU A 458 -26.91 -21.48 20.13
CA GLU A 458 -26.75 -22.91 20.42
C GLU A 458 -25.59 -23.20 21.36
N SER A 459 -24.47 -22.48 21.20
CA SER A 459 -23.24 -22.73 21.94
C SER A 459 -23.25 -22.16 23.35
N THR A 460 -23.89 -20.99 23.57
CA THR A 460 -23.78 -20.26 24.84
C THR A 460 -25.13 -20.02 25.49
N VAL A 461 -26.11 -19.44 24.76
CA VAL A 461 -27.38 -19.01 25.36
C VAL A 461 -28.21 -20.20 25.84
N LYS A 462 -28.47 -21.18 24.97
CA LYS A 462 -29.30 -22.36 25.31
C LYS A 462 -28.71 -23.21 26.45
N PRO A 463 -27.40 -23.57 26.45
CA PRO A 463 -26.83 -24.39 27.51
C PRO A 463 -26.88 -23.70 28.87
N ARG A 464 -26.52 -22.41 28.93
CA ARG A 464 -26.54 -21.62 30.18
C ARG A 464 -27.96 -21.44 30.71
N HIS A 465 -28.92 -21.16 29.82
CA HIS A 465 -30.33 -21.05 30.19
C HIS A 465 -30.89 -22.35 30.78
N LYS A 466 -30.61 -23.51 30.15
CA LYS A 466 -31.04 -24.83 30.66
C LYS A 466 -30.46 -25.14 32.04
N LYS A 467 -29.18 -24.84 32.29
CA LYS A 467 -28.55 -25.02 33.61
C LYS A 467 -29.21 -24.14 34.68
N ILE A 468 -29.49 -22.89 34.37
CA ILE A 468 -30.15 -21.94 35.30
C ILE A 468 -31.56 -22.39 35.64
N ILE A 469 -32.35 -22.85 34.66
CA ILE A 469 -33.68 -23.41 34.90
C ILE A 469 -33.58 -24.63 35.82
N LYS A 470 -32.63 -25.55 35.55
CA LYS A 470 -32.46 -26.77 36.35
C LYS A 470 -32.14 -26.47 37.82
N LYS A 471 -31.38 -25.39 38.08
CA LYS A 471 -31.08 -24.91 39.44
C LYS A 471 -32.16 -24.01 40.05
N GLY A 472 -33.14 -23.55 39.27
CA GLY A 472 -34.20 -22.66 39.75
C GLY A 472 -33.74 -21.23 40.08
N ILE A 473 -32.61 -20.78 39.53
CA ILE A 473 -32.03 -19.47 39.82
C ILE A 473 -32.68 -18.39 38.94
N LYS A 474 -33.00 -17.22 39.52
CA LYS A 474 -33.42 -16.03 38.76
C LYS A 474 -32.27 -15.04 38.68
N CYS A 475 -31.82 -14.71 37.46
CA CYS A 475 -30.73 -13.77 37.23
C CYS A 475 -31.01 -12.89 36.00
N SER A 476 -30.27 -11.78 35.88
CA SER A 476 -30.26 -10.94 34.67
C SER A 476 -29.52 -11.61 33.51
N LEU A 477 -29.76 -11.15 32.28
CA LEU A 477 -29.04 -11.64 31.10
C LEU A 477 -27.54 -11.35 31.19
N ALA A 478 -27.17 -10.15 31.66
CA ALA A 478 -25.78 -9.78 31.87
C ALA A 478 -25.07 -10.74 32.84
N TRP A 479 -25.70 -11.10 33.96
CA TRP A 479 -25.10 -12.05 34.91
C TRP A 479 -24.92 -13.45 34.30
N MET A 480 -25.87 -13.88 33.46
CA MET A 480 -25.82 -15.18 32.79
C MET A 480 -24.75 -15.23 31.68
N LEU A 481 -24.63 -14.18 30.89
CA LEU A 481 -23.87 -14.20 29.63
C LEU A 481 -22.52 -13.50 29.72
N ASN A 482 -22.41 -12.43 30.51
CA ASN A 482 -21.19 -11.62 30.61
C ASN A 482 -20.14 -12.27 31.55
N CYS A 483 -19.73 -13.49 31.23
CA CYS A 483 -18.67 -14.23 31.92
C CYS A 483 -18.14 -15.38 31.05
N SER A 484 -16.90 -15.82 31.32
CA SER A 484 -16.31 -16.99 30.68
C SER A 484 -17.03 -18.28 31.08
N ASP A 485 -16.84 -19.35 30.32
CA ASP A 485 -17.46 -20.64 30.63
C ASP A 485 -16.97 -21.20 31.97
N GLU A 486 -15.69 -21.00 32.32
CA GLU A 486 -15.15 -21.41 33.62
C GLU A 486 -15.82 -20.64 34.76
N LYS A 487 -15.94 -19.31 34.61
CA LYS A 487 -16.58 -18.47 35.64
C LYS A 487 -18.06 -18.78 35.78
N PHE A 488 -18.73 -19.07 34.66
CA PHE A 488 -20.12 -19.51 34.69
C PHE A 488 -20.27 -20.86 35.42
N GLU A 489 -19.39 -21.83 35.17
CA GLU A 489 -19.44 -23.12 35.88
C GLU A 489 -19.17 -22.96 37.38
N GLN A 490 -18.23 -22.09 37.75
CA GLN A 490 -18.01 -21.72 39.15
C GLN A 490 -19.27 -21.10 39.77
N ARG A 491 -19.95 -20.18 39.07
CA ARG A 491 -21.25 -19.64 39.53
C ARG A 491 -22.30 -20.74 39.70
N MET A 492 -22.27 -21.76 38.85
CA MET A 492 -23.12 -22.95 38.97
C MET A 492 -22.66 -23.93 40.04
N SER A 493 -21.55 -23.70 40.75
CA SER A 493 -21.17 -24.51 41.92
C SER A 493 -21.83 -24.02 43.21
N TYR A 494 -22.18 -22.73 43.30
CA TYR A 494 -22.82 -22.14 44.47
C TYR A 494 -24.35 -22.37 44.50
N ASP A 495 -24.92 -22.37 45.71
CA ASP A 495 -26.36 -22.60 45.97
C ASP A 495 -27.20 -21.31 45.97
N THR A 496 -26.58 -20.13 46.08
CA THR A 496 -27.24 -18.81 46.07
C THR A 496 -26.42 -17.78 45.28
N ILE A 497 -27.11 -16.78 44.68
CA ILE A 497 -26.44 -15.62 44.08
C ILE A 497 -25.98 -14.71 45.21
N ASP A 498 -24.68 -14.62 45.46
CA ASP A 498 -24.13 -13.61 46.36
C ASP A 498 -24.27 -12.21 45.75
N ILE A 499 -24.92 -11.31 46.51
CA ILE A 499 -25.28 -9.95 46.10
C ILE A 499 -24.05 -9.04 45.91
N GLU A 500 -22.87 -9.45 46.39
CA GLU A 500 -21.61 -8.72 46.23
C GLU A 500 -20.90 -8.96 44.89
N GLU A 501 -21.35 -9.92 44.08
CA GLU A 501 -20.72 -10.27 42.79
C GLU A 501 -21.23 -9.42 41.59
N VAL A 502 -21.67 -8.18 41.84
CA VAL A 502 -21.85 -7.18 40.77
C VAL A 502 -20.48 -6.60 40.45
N GLU A 503 -19.61 -7.46 39.91
CA GLU A 503 -18.28 -7.02 39.50
C GLU A 503 -18.34 -6.09 38.29
N SER A 504 -17.50 -5.08 38.38
CA SER A 504 -17.21 -4.04 37.41
C SER A 504 -16.83 -4.58 36.03
N ASP A 505 -17.39 -3.89 35.04
CA ASP A 505 -17.17 -3.89 33.59
C ASP A 505 -15.81 -4.46 33.13
N PRO A 506 -15.76 -5.62 32.43
CA PRO A 506 -14.53 -6.15 31.85
C PRO A 506 -14.13 -5.44 30.53
N SER A 507 -14.90 -4.47 30.04
CA SER A 507 -15.04 -4.22 28.60
C SER A 507 -14.50 -2.88 28.08
N SER A 508 -13.40 -2.40 28.66
CA SER A 508 -12.51 -1.49 27.94
C SER A 508 -11.63 -2.33 27.02
N PHE A 509 -11.56 -2.01 25.72
CA PHE A 509 -10.50 -2.54 24.86
C PHE A 509 -9.16 -2.33 25.57
N ASP A 510 -8.56 -3.43 26.02
CA ASP A 510 -7.31 -3.37 26.73
C ASP A 510 -6.19 -3.32 25.69
N MET A 511 -5.57 -2.14 25.57
CA MET A 511 -4.41 -1.92 24.71
C MET A 511 -3.27 -2.89 25.03
N SER A 512 -3.24 -3.49 26.22
CA SER A 512 -2.27 -4.55 26.56
C SER A 512 -2.37 -5.77 25.64
N THR A 513 -3.53 -6.04 25.04
CA THR A 513 -3.74 -7.11 24.06
C THR A 513 -2.87 -6.93 22.81
N LEU A 514 -2.57 -5.69 22.43
CA LEU A 514 -1.62 -5.39 21.35
C LEU A 514 -0.16 -5.54 21.80
N MET A 515 0.11 -5.55 23.10
CA MET A 515 1.45 -5.57 23.68
C MET A 515 1.90 -6.98 24.08
N GLN A 516 0.98 -7.95 24.12
CA GLN A 516 1.31 -9.35 24.41
C GLN A 516 2.09 -9.97 23.25
N PRO A 517 3.19 -10.72 23.52
CA PRO A 517 3.87 -11.48 22.49
C PRO A 517 2.90 -12.54 21.95
N GLU A 518 2.71 -12.59 20.63
CA GLU A 518 1.95 -13.65 19.97
C GLU A 518 2.55 -14.99 20.40
N ARG A 519 1.74 -15.80 21.11
CA ARG A 519 2.08 -17.20 21.37
C ARG A 519 2.04 -17.93 20.03
N GLU A 520 3.01 -18.82 19.87
CA GLU A 520 3.17 -19.75 18.75
C GLU A 520 1.85 -20.48 18.48
N GLU A 521 1.07 -20.01 17.50
CA GLU A 521 0.05 -20.82 16.84
C GLU A 521 0.59 -21.07 15.43
N GLU A 522 0.83 -22.35 15.13
CA GLU A 522 1.33 -22.83 13.84
C GLU A 522 0.39 -22.38 12.72
N SER A 523 0.98 -21.71 11.74
CA SER A 523 0.33 -21.26 10.51
C SER A 523 0.07 -22.45 9.60
N ASP A 524 -1.04 -23.16 9.80
CA ASP A 524 -1.62 -24.03 8.77
C ASP A 524 -2.35 -23.16 7.74
N SER A 525 -1.65 -22.86 6.65
CA SER A 525 -2.24 -22.28 5.46
C SER A 525 -2.77 -23.40 4.56
N GLU A 526 -4.02 -23.78 4.73
CA GLU A 526 -4.78 -24.47 3.68
C GLU A 526 -5.23 -23.42 2.66
N TYR A 527 -4.55 -23.41 1.52
CA TYR A 527 -5.03 -22.76 0.30
C TYR A 527 -5.90 -23.78 -0.42
N GLU A 528 -7.21 -23.58 -0.44
CA GLU A 528 -8.09 -24.28 -1.38
C GLU A 528 -7.82 -23.70 -2.79
N GLU A 529 -7.25 -24.53 -3.66
CA GLU A 529 -7.20 -24.29 -5.11
C GLU A 529 -8.61 -24.56 -5.66
N GLU A 530 -9.28 -23.53 -6.18
CA GLU A 530 -10.45 -23.76 -7.05
C GLU A 530 -9.93 -24.15 -8.44
N GLU A 531 -10.14 -25.42 -8.80
CA GLU A 531 -9.98 -25.93 -10.16
C GLU A 531 -11.17 -25.46 -11.01
N ASP A 532 -10.90 -24.56 -11.97
CA ASP A 532 -11.82 -24.21 -13.06
C ASP A 532 -11.86 -25.37 -14.08
N ASP A 533 -12.84 -26.27 -13.95
CA ASP A 533 -13.25 -27.21 -15.00
C ASP A 533 -14.21 -26.50 -15.97
N ASP A 534 -13.66 -25.90 -17.02
CA ASP A 534 -14.42 -25.53 -18.22
C ASP A 534 -14.37 -26.70 -19.23
N ASP A 535 -15.34 -27.63 -19.10
CA ASP A 535 -15.67 -28.58 -20.15
C ASP A 535 -16.44 -27.87 -21.28
N GLU A 536 -15.78 -27.75 -22.43
CA GLU A 536 -16.39 -27.40 -23.72
C GLU A 536 -17.41 -28.48 -24.14
N GLU A 537 -18.69 -28.12 -24.28
CA GLU A 537 -19.61 -28.87 -25.13
C GLU A 537 -20.51 -27.96 -25.99
N PHE A 538 -20.31 -28.12 -27.30
CA PHE A 538 -21.24 -28.03 -28.42
C PHE A 538 -21.17 -26.86 -29.42
N ALA A 539 -20.84 -27.32 -30.65
CA ALA A 539 -21.31 -26.95 -31.99
C ALA A 539 -20.49 -25.94 -32.81
#